data_AF-A0A9X4PD56-F1
#
_entry.id   AF-A0A9X4PD56-F1
#
_cell.length_a   1.000
_cell.length_b   1.000
_cell.length_c   1.000
_cell.angle_alpha   90.00
_cell.angle_beta   90.00
_cell.angle_gamma   90.00
#
_symmetry.space_group_name_H-M   'P 1'
#
loop_
_entity.id
_entity.type
_entity.pdbx_description
1 polymer ?
#
loop_
_entity_poly.entity_id
_entity_poly.type
_entity_poly.pdbx_seq_one_letter_code
_entity_poly.pdbx_strand_id
1 'polypeptide(L)' 'MKKYVTLIIPLLLSACQQAEEDLCDIVCWQERAAQEWRHQYGEFQPKLTPEEEQYIQDWLIKHYPNTDFYNDIGE' A
#
# COMPACT_ATOMS: atom_id res chain seq x y z
N MET A 1 -14.17 -35.52 -36.53
CA MET A 1 -13.73 -34.19 -36.95
C MET A 1 -14.18 -33.16 -35.92
N LYS A 2 -13.24 -32.34 -35.44
CA LYS A 2 -13.48 -31.22 -34.51
C LYS A 2 -14.66 -30.34 -34.98
N LYS A 3 -15.46 -29.85 -34.02
CA LYS A 3 -16.09 -28.51 -34.03
C LYS A 3 -16.65 -28.21 -32.62
N TYR A 4 -15.75 -28.01 -31.67
CA TYR A 4 -16.05 -27.22 -30.47
C TYR A 4 -16.03 -25.75 -30.89
N VAL A 5 -17.15 -25.29 -31.42
CA VAL A 5 -17.45 -23.88 -31.68
C VAL A 5 -18.85 -23.77 -31.09
N THR A 6 -19.05 -23.26 -29.87
CA THR A 6 -18.99 -21.83 -29.57
C THR A 6 -19.21 -21.73 -28.06
N LEU A 7 -18.22 -21.28 -27.29
CA LEU A 7 -18.44 -20.89 -25.89
C LEU A 7 -17.29 -19.97 -25.43
N ILE A 8 -16.97 -18.95 -26.23
CA ILE A 8 -16.01 -17.93 -25.83
C ILE A 8 -16.46 -16.56 -26.32
N ILE A 9 -17.68 -16.12 -25.98
CA ILE A 9 -18.07 -14.71 -26.11
C ILE A 9 -19.02 -14.30 -24.97
N PRO A 10 -18.58 -14.39 -23.70
CA PRO A 10 -18.89 -13.26 -22.81
C PRO A 10 -17.67 -12.68 -22.09
N LEU A 11 -16.47 -13.23 -22.27
CA LEU A 11 -15.25 -12.69 -21.64
C LEU A 11 -14.75 -11.38 -22.26
N LEU A 12 -15.26 -10.98 -23.42
CA LEU A 12 -14.84 -9.74 -24.09
C LEU A 12 -15.58 -8.49 -23.59
N LEU A 13 -16.63 -8.63 -22.77
CA LEU A 13 -17.34 -7.47 -22.18
C LEU A 13 -16.71 -6.99 -20.86
N SER A 14 -15.88 -7.80 -20.21
CA SER A 14 -15.13 -7.36 -19.02
C SER A 14 -13.87 -6.56 -19.37
N ALA A 15 -13.42 -6.59 -20.63
CA ALA A 15 -12.24 -5.87 -21.09
C ALA A 15 -12.53 -4.41 -21.51
N CYS A 16 -13.80 -3.99 -21.53
CA CYS A 16 -14.21 -2.62 -21.87
C CYS A 16 -14.51 -1.74 -20.64
N GLN A 17 -14.18 -2.17 -19.42
CA GLN A 17 -14.29 -1.33 -18.22
C GLN A 17 -12.97 -0.64 -17.81
N GLN A 18 -11.90 -0.79 -18.60
CA GLN A 18 -10.61 -0.12 -18.38
C GLN A 18 -10.41 1.07 -19.34
N ALA A 19 -11.50 1.75 -19.71
CA ALA A 19 -11.43 2.96 -20.53
C ALA A 19 -11.69 4.24 -19.71
N GLU A 20 -11.55 4.17 -18.38
CA GLU A 20 -11.45 5.34 -17.48
C GLU A 20 -10.11 5.37 -16.69
N GLU A 21 -9.11 4.60 -17.12
CA GLU A 21 -7.75 4.65 -16.55
C GLU A 21 -6.92 5.76 -17.20
N ASP A 22 -7.34 7.03 -17.06
CA ASP A 22 -6.44 8.17 -17.33
C ASP A 22 -6.96 9.51 -16.74
N LEU A 23 -7.36 9.53 -15.46
CA LEU A 23 -7.95 10.74 -14.85
C LEU A 23 -7.23 11.28 -13.60
N CYS A 24 -6.09 10.69 -13.21
CA CYS A 24 -5.50 10.99 -11.91
C CYS A 24 -4.01 11.30 -12.05
N ASP A 25 -3.64 12.55 -11.80
CA ASP A 25 -2.25 12.97 -11.66
C ASP A 25 -1.64 12.44 -10.35
N ILE A 26 -0.34 12.69 -10.15
CA ILE A 26 0.40 12.21 -8.98
C ILE A 26 -0.27 12.63 -7.66
N VAL A 27 -0.86 13.83 -7.61
CA VAL A 27 -1.50 14.37 -6.40
C VAL A 27 -2.76 13.59 -6.09
N CYS A 28 -3.61 13.36 -7.09
CA CYS A 28 -4.82 12.56 -6.94
C CYS A 28 -4.50 11.11 -6.49
N TRP A 29 -3.39 10.51 -6.93
CA TRP A 29 -2.97 9.18 -6.46
C TRP A 29 -2.54 9.19 -5.00
N GLN A 30 -1.83 10.24 -4.57
CA GLN A 30 -1.43 10.40 -3.17
C GLN A 30 -2.65 10.57 -2.26
N GLU A 31 -3.63 11.38 -2.67
CA GLU A 31 -4.86 11.59 -1.90
C GLU A 31 -5.68 10.31 -1.74
N ARG A 32 -5.79 9.52 -2.82
CA ARG A 32 -6.48 8.24 -2.78
C ARG A 32 -5.76 7.23 -1.89
N ALA A 33 -4.44 7.08 -2.02
CA ALA A 33 -3.67 6.20 -1.15
C ALA A 33 -3.80 6.62 0.33
N ALA A 34 -3.81 7.92 0.61
CA ALA A 34 -4.03 8.45 1.95
C ALA A 34 -5.47 8.18 2.45
N GLN A 35 -6.49 8.26 1.59
CA GLN A 35 -7.86 7.86 1.97
C GLN A 35 -7.97 6.37 2.25
N GLU A 36 -7.39 5.52 1.39
CA GLU A 36 -7.40 4.07 1.56
C GLU A 36 -6.69 3.65 2.84
N TRP A 37 -5.53 4.26 3.12
CA TRP A 37 -4.81 4.06 4.38
C TRP A 37 -5.65 4.48 5.58
N ARG A 38 -6.25 5.68 5.53
CA ARG A 38 -7.11 6.17 6.63
C ARG A 38 -8.33 5.29 6.86
N HIS A 39 -8.93 4.77 5.81
CA HIS A 39 -10.08 3.88 5.92
C HIS A 39 -9.71 2.56 6.60
N GLN A 40 -8.54 2.00 6.26
CA GLN A 40 -8.09 0.71 6.81
C GLN A 40 -7.47 0.82 8.20
N TYR A 41 -6.69 1.88 8.45
CA TYR A 41 -5.80 1.98 9.62
C TYR A 41 -6.09 3.19 10.52
N GLY A 42 -7.02 4.07 10.14
CA GLY A 42 -7.31 5.32 10.84
C GLY A 42 -6.40 6.49 10.43
N GLU A 43 -6.69 7.69 10.95
CA GLU A 43 -5.93 8.92 10.62
C GLU A 43 -4.49 8.92 11.15
N PHE A 44 -4.24 8.20 12.23
CA PHE A 44 -2.94 8.14 12.88
C PHE A 44 -2.60 6.70 13.19
N GLN A 45 -1.30 6.37 13.13
CA GLN A 45 -0.82 5.15 13.77
C GLN A 45 -1.23 5.22 15.25
N PRO A 46 -1.76 4.13 15.83
CA PRO A 46 -2.02 4.10 17.26
C PRO A 46 -0.72 4.41 18.00
N LYS A 47 -0.82 5.14 19.12
CA LYS A 47 0.35 5.36 19.98
C LYS A 47 0.89 3.98 20.38
N LEU A 48 2.17 3.76 20.11
CA LEU A 48 2.85 2.56 20.57
C LEU A 48 2.84 2.53 22.10
N THR A 49 2.64 1.34 22.65
CA THR A 49 3.01 1.09 24.04
C THR A 49 4.53 1.17 24.20
N PRO A 50 5.04 1.47 25.41
CA PRO A 50 6.49 1.45 25.64
C PRO A 50 7.14 0.12 25.25
N GLU A 51 6.44 -1.00 25.45
CA GLU A 51 6.93 -2.33 25.08
C GLU A 51 7.01 -2.52 23.56
N GLU A 52 6.04 -2.03 22.80
CA GLU A 52 6.05 -2.09 21.33
C GLU A 52 7.15 -1.21 20.75
N GLU A 53 7.34 -0.02 21.32
CA GLU A 53 8.41 0.90 20.92
C GLU A 53 9.79 0.29 21.18
N GLN A 54 9.98 -0.33 22.34
CA GLN A 54 11.22 -1.02 22.67
C GLN A 54 11.48 -2.23 21.77
N TYR A 55 10.44 -3.03 21.48
CA TYR A 55 10.56 -4.15 20.53
C TYR A 55 10.98 -3.69 19.12
N ILE A 56 10.37 -2.62 18.62
CA ILE A 56 10.69 -2.05 17.31
C ILE A 56 12.14 -1.54 17.30
N GLN A 57 12.56 -0.84 18.35
CA GLN A 57 13.92 -0.32 18.48
C GLN A 57 14.96 -1.45 18.49
N ASP A 58 14.76 -2.49 19.29
CA ASP A 58 15.64 -3.67 19.35
C ASP A 58 15.73 -4.37 17.99
N TRP A 59 14.59 -4.52 17.30
CA TRP A 59 14.55 -5.11 15.97
C TRP A 59 15.33 -4.27 14.96
N LEU A 60 15.19 -2.95 14.99
CA LEU A 60 15.87 -2.04 14.08
C LEU A 60 17.39 -2.03 14.32
N ILE A 61 17.85 -1.97 15.58
CA ILE A 61 19.28 -2.07 15.95
C ILE A 61 19.88 -3.37 15.42
N LYS A 62 19.15 -4.50 15.55
CA LYS A 62 19.60 -5.80 15.09
C LYS A 62 19.76 -5.89 13.58
N HIS A 63 18.84 -5.30 12.81
CA HIS A 63 18.79 -5.47 11.35
C HIS A 63 19.50 -4.35 10.58
N TYR A 64 19.68 -3.19 11.21
CA TYR A 64 20.36 -2.02 10.63
C TYR A 64 21.47 -1.52 11.55
N PRO A 65 22.51 -2.32 11.85
CA PRO A 65 23.52 -2.00 12.86
C PRO A 65 24.40 -0.78 12.51
N ASN A 66 24.36 -0.31 11.26
CA ASN A 66 25.10 0.85 10.79
C ASN A 66 24.25 2.14 10.80
N THR A 67 22.99 2.05 11.20
CA THR A 67 22.14 3.22 11.41
C THR A 67 22.39 3.76 12.80
N ASP A 68 22.62 5.07 12.89
CA ASP A 68 22.77 5.72 14.17
C ASP A 68 21.40 6.01 14.79
N PHE A 69 20.93 5.07 15.61
CA PHE A 69 19.66 5.19 16.33
C PHE A 69 19.74 6.11 17.57
N TYR A 70 20.93 6.62 17.91
CA TYR A 70 21.16 7.41 19.13
C TYR A 70 21.56 8.86 18.83
N ASN A 71 21.71 9.23 17.56
CA ASN A 71 21.80 10.64 17.16
C ASN A 71 20.38 11.22 17.08
N ASP A 72 19.91 11.76 18.20
CA ASP A 72 18.86 12.77 18.18
C ASP A 72 19.39 13.95 17.36
N ILE A 73 18.87 14.15 16.14
CA ILE A 73 18.95 15.45 15.47
C ILE A 73 17.92 16.33 16.17
N GLY A 74 18.27 16.79 17.36
CA GLY A 74 17.65 17.95 17.96
C GLY A 74 18.11 19.19 17.21
N GLU A 75 17.32 19.61 16.23
CA GLU A 75 17.23 21.02 15.77
C GLU A 75 15.75 21.43 15.66
#